data_AF-A0A9P6JBY1-F1
#
_entry.id   AF-A0A9P6JBY1-F1
#
_cell.length_a   1.000
_cell.length_b   1.000
_cell.length_c   1.000
_cell.angle_alpha   90.00
_cell.angle_beta   90.00
_cell.angle_gamma   90.00
#
_symmetry.space_group_name_H-M   'P 1'
#
loop_
_entity.id
_entity.type
_entity.pdbx_description
1 polymer ?
#
loop_
_entity_poly.entity_id
_entity_poly.type
_entity_poly.pdbx_seq_one_letter_code
_entity_poly.pdbx_strand_id
1 'polypeptide(L)'
;MVGQTESHSNDQTDAHTNDQTDAAIAKAATTNFTEFSSSFATTVDKLANPGGQNFPAGPQCQYVDAEQNMFIDNHEGELEVDVENLKEQLYAYQDALDHIKANMFLTPELADTMQEVFNQSHNHEQEVMTQLDKQNLAKQEEIYQLRNQIVAMKDALEQVDSTTTEGKTAIKKRAQALLTKILELQDSSVPRLVMVLPQNPSEWDATTPFSNNKTLELVQLQLIQARQACDSRDAEIAFAICKIADSLLTPLKAVVKRPHRFRSSSGSMHGIDPEQETALCQEIACAYIEHANLMAELGKADMAQTSRKRADKWGGPGVKQKSIPQKKESRALDVAAVSKKIFPDDIRPPTLPWTFPEPDGRVTDTLQLASCLGLLNHGSERLNEGAVDPAARKWLLETERSEEERVRLKALARDLICAFTNDEIKHKEAVDEIVCIVSVLDKDDYRFLLGKFLEIIEGRRILDFAAVGGLAQILKRSSSPRFLHAQDLIEILTTISTRLQETHTQSPDHIFELTVAVSSVLDAMADTNVSGLDREALHGPLLTFLGSLQGASDLHLKYYASYAFQALLCVPDNESP
;
A
#
# COMPACT_ATOMS: atom_id res chain seq x y z
N MET A 1 55.99 -52.78 13.01
CA MET A 1 55.59 -52.36 11.65
C MET A 1 54.54 -51.28 11.81
N VAL A 2 54.90 -50.10 11.30
CA VAL A 2 54.18 -48.82 11.11
C VAL A 2 52.74 -48.72 11.64
N GLY A 3 52.54 -47.89 12.66
CA GLY A 3 51.26 -47.30 13.05
C GLY A 3 51.41 -45.78 13.13
N GLN A 4 50.85 -45.10 12.14
CA GLN A 4 50.65 -43.65 11.98
C GLN A 4 49.13 -43.41 12.14
N THR A 5 48.55 -42.28 12.56
CA THR A 5 48.97 -40.96 13.06
C THR A 5 47.69 -40.33 13.62
N GLU A 6 47.84 -39.50 14.65
CA GLU A 6 46.80 -38.64 15.21
C GLU A 6 46.36 -37.54 14.23
N SER A 7 45.08 -37.15 14.32
CA SER A 7 44.63 -35.79 14.03
C SER A 7 43.26 -35.55 14.70
N HIS A 8 43.26 -34.90 15.86
CA HIS A 8 42.10 -34.17 16.38
C HIS A 8 42.20 -32.74 15.84
N SER A 9 41.25 -32.31 15.00
CA SER A 9 41.09 -30.91 14.62
C SER A 9 40.10 -30.22 15.56
N ASN A 10 40.58 -29.16 16.20
CA ASN A 10 39.77 -28.11 16.79
C ASN A 10 38.98 -27.40 15.69
N ASP A 11 37.65 -27.35 15.84
CA ASP A 11 36.78 -26.37 15.18
C ASP A 11 35.71 -25.97 16.20
N GLN A 12 36.04 -24.98 17.03
CA GLN A 12 35.11 -24.38 18.00
C GLN A 12 35.60 -23.00 18.43
N THR A 13 35.70 -22.03 17.51
CA THR A 13 36.07 -20.63 17.87
C THR A 13 35.35 -19.49 17.14
N ASP A 14 34.40 -19.74 16.22
CA ASP A 14 33.86 -18.63 15.40
C ASP A 14 32.44 -18.18 15.74
N ALA A 15 31.73 -18.88 16.65
CA ALA A 15 30.38 -18.49 17.07
C ALA A 15 30.36 -17.51 18.26
N HIS A 16 31.47 -17.38 19.00
CA HIS A 16 31.48 -16.63 20.27
C HIS A 16 31.80 -15.14 20.10
N THR A 17 32.30 -14.72 18.93
CA THR A 17 32.74 -13.34 18.67
C THR A 17 31.61 -12.43 18.21
N ASN A 18 30.58 -12.94 17.50
CA ASN A 18 29.46 -12.11 17.04
C ASN A 18 28.52 -11.70 18.17
N ASP A 19 28.18 -12.61 19.09
CA ASP A 19 27.34 -12.32 20.27
C ASP A 19 27.99 -11.28 21.20
N GLN A 20 29.33 -11.24 21.26
CA GLN A 20 30.07 -10.25 22.05
C GLN A 20 30.04 -8.85 21.41
N THR A 21 30.00 -8.76 20.08
CA THR A 21 29.86 -7.48 19.37
C THR A 21 28.46 -6.88 19.54
N ASP A 22 27.39 -7.68 19.43
CA ASP A 22 26.03 -7.18 19.55
C ASP A 22 25.71 -6.76 21.01
N ALA A 23 26.18 -7.54 21.99
CA ALA A 23 26.10 -7.16 23.40
C ALA A 23 26.92 -5.91 23.72
N ALA A 24 28.09 -5.72 23.10
CA ALA A 24 28.91 -4.52 23.30
C ALA A 24 28.27 -3.26 22.68
N ILE A 25 27.62 -3.40 21.52
CA ILE A 25 26.89 -2.30 20.86
C ILE A 25 25.65 -1.90 21.68
N ALA A 26 24.85 -2.87 22.12
CA ALA A 26 23.68 -2.61 22.97
C ALA A 26 24.07 -1.95 24.31
N LYS A 27 25.18 -2.40 24.93
CA LYS A 27 25.71 -1.81 26.15
C LYS A 27 26.25 -0.40 25.95
N ALA A 28 26.90 -0.12 24.82
CA ALA A 28 27.38 1.22 24.48
C ALA A 28 26.22 2.19 24.23
N ALA A 29 25.19 1.76 23.48
CA ALA A 29 23.99 2.55 23.23
C ALA A 29 23.23 2.89 24.53
N THR A 30 23.08 1.90 25.42
CA THR A 30 22.45 2.09 26.73
C THR A 30 23.27 3.07 27.57
N THR A 31 24.60 2.94 27.63
CA THR A 31 25.47 3.82 28.43
C THR A 31 25.39 5.27 27.94
N ASN A 32 25.47 5.48 26.63
CA ASN A 32 25.38 6.82 26.02
C ASN A 32 24.02 7.49 26.29
N PHE A 33 22.94 6.71 26.28
CA PHE A 33 21.59 7.22 26.57
C PHE A 33 21.43 7.60 28.05
N THR A 34 21.95 6.79 28.98
CA THR A 34 21.89 7.11 30.42
C THR A 34 22.71 8.36 30.75
N GLU A 35 23.87 8.54 30.12
CA GLU A 35 24.69 9.75 30.26
C GLU A 35 23.98 10.99 29.70
N PHE A 36 23.34 10.87 28.53
CA PHE A 36 22.54 11.94 27.93
C PHE A 36 21.35 12.35 28.81
N SER A 37 20.56 11.38 29.27
CA SER A 37 19.39 11.61 30.14
C SER A 37 19.78 12.29 31.47
N SER A 38 20.88 11.83 32.08
CA SER A 38 21.42 12.43 33.32
C SER A 38 21.92 13.87 33.10
N SER A 39 22.61 14.12 31.97
CA SER A 39 23.08 15.46 31.59
C SER A 39 21.92 16.42 31.33
N PHE A 40 20.88 15.94 30.64
CA PHE A 40 19.67 16.70 30.34
C PHE A 40 18.90 17.06 31.63
N ALA A 41 18.62 16.08 32.49
CA ALA A 41 17.96 16.30 33.77
C ALA A 41 18.73 17.30 34.66
N THR A 42 20.05 17.16 34.75
CA THR A 42 20.91 18.08 35.51
C THR A 42 20.88 19.50 34.95
N THR A 43 20.76 19.66 33.63
CA THR A 43 20.70 20.96 32.96
C THR A 43 19.35 21.62 33.19
N VAL A 44 18.25 20.86 33.09
CA VAL A 44 16.90 21.33 33.42
C VAL A 44 16.80 21.78 34.88
N ASP A 45 17.35 21.01 35.83
CA ASP A 45 17.35 21.37 37.26
C ASP A 45 18.15 22.66 37.56
N LYS A 46 19.31 22.84 36.91
CA LYS A 46 20.11 24.07 37.04
C LYS A 46 19.38 25.29 36.49
N LEU A 47 18.62 25.12 35.40
CA LEU A 47 17.85 26.19 34.77
C LEU A 47 16.57 26.53 35.55
N ALA A 48 15.97 25.56 36.24
CA ALA A 48 14.83 25.78 37.12
C ALA A 48 15.21 26.55 38.40
N ASN A 49 16.50 26.58 38.78
CA ASN A 49 16.93 27.15 40.06
C ASN A 49 18.25 27.97 39.98
N PRO A 50 18.32 29.03 39.15
CA PRO A 50 19.59 29.70 38.80
C PRO A 50 20.23 30.53 39.93
N GLY A 51 19.66 30.57 41.13
CA GLY A 51 20.10 31.47 42.21
C GLY A 51 20.26 30.86 43.62
N GLY A 52 19.97 29.57 43.83
CA GLY A 52 20.07 28.95 45.17
C GLY A 52 19.22 29.63 46.26
N GLN A 53 18.22 30.44 45.89
CA GLN A 53 17.32 31.10 46.82
C GLN A 53 15.98 30.36 46.87
N ASN A 54 15.65 29.84 48.05
CA ASN A 54 14.37 29.20 48.34
C ASN A 54 13.22 30.21 48.15
N PHE A 55 12.46 30.08 47.07
CA PHE A 55 11.17 30.77 46.89
C PHE A 55 10.03 29.97 47.56
N PRO A 56 8.98 30.64 48.06
CA PRO A 56 7.87 29.97 48.72
C PRO A 56 7.02 29.19 47.72
N ALA A 57 6.63 27.98 48.12
CA ALA A 57 5.92 26.99 47.30
C ALA A 57 4.65 27.55 46.63
N GLY A 58 4.68 27.63 45.30
CA GLY A 58 3.50 27.64 44.42
C GLY A 58 2.95 26.21 44.23
N PRO A 59 1.79 26.06 43.55
CA PRO A 59 1.01 24.83 43.56
C PRO A 59 1.82 23.66 42.99
N GLN A 60 1.91 22.57 43.77
CA GLN A 60 2.63 21.34 43.43
C GLN A 60 2.08 20.75 42.12
N CYS A 61 2.88 20.81 41.04
CA CYS A 61 2.79 19.83 39.97
C CYS A 61 3.35 18.51 40.50
N GLN A 62 2.48 17.51 40.70
CA GLN A 62 2.88 16.14 41.00
C GLN A 62 3.46 15.52 39.71
N TYR A 63 4.76 15.66 39.49
CA TYR A 63 5.48 14.68 38.69
C TYR A 63 5.68 13.44 39.56
N VAL A 64 5.07 12.34 39.15
CA VAL A 64 5.23 11.03 39.78
C VAL A 64 6.68 10.60 39.60
N ASP A 65 7.31 10.17 40.70
CA ASP A 65 8.67 9.63 40.78
C ASP A 65 8.93 8.54 39.73
N ALA A 66 9.48 8.93 38.57
CA ALA A 66 9.89 7.99 37.51
C ALA A 66 11.20 7.24 37.85
N GLU A 67 11.93 7.66 38.89
CA GLU A 67 13.14 6.96 39.33
C GLU A 67 12.87 5.69 40.15
N GLN A 68 11.66 5.52 40.73
CA GLN A 68 11.39 4.40 41.65
C GLN A 68 10.98 3.07 40.98
N ASN A 69 10.74 3.05 39.66
CA ASN A 69 10.43 1.80 38.93
C ASN A 69 11.62 1.21 38.16
N MET A 70 12.81 1.77 38.30
CA MET A 70 14.00 1.29 37.59
C MET A 70 14.77 0.25 38.42
N PHE A 71 14.12 -0.87 38.74
CA PHE A 71 14.80 -2.10 39.14
C PHE A 71 15.05 -2.92 37.87
N ILE A 72 16.24 -2.74 37.27
CA ILE A 72 16.75 -3.68 36.27
C ILE A 72 17.35 -4.84 37.06
N ASP A 73 16.59 -5.93 37.18
CA ASP A 73 17.17 -7.23 37.51
C ASP A 73 18.11 -7.62 36.36
N ASN A 74 19.40 -7.72 36.66
CA ASN A 74 20.42 -8.26 35.77
C ASN A 74 20.15 -9.75 35.54
N HIS A 75 19.25 -10.06 34.61
CA HIS A 75 19.18 -11.38 33.99
C HIS A 75 19.81 -11.31 32.60
N GLU A 76 20.83 -12.16 32.39
CA GLU A 76 21.40 -12.46 31.09
C GLU A 76 20.30 -13.07 30.19
N GLY A 77 19.59 -12.21 29.48
CA GLY A 77 18.58 -12.55 28.48
C GLY A 77 18.62 -11.49 27.39
N GLU A 78 18.49 -11.93 26.14
CA GLU A 78 18.61 -11.14 24.91
C GLU A 78 17.98 -9.75 25.03
N LEU A 79 18.81 -8.72 24.84
CA LEU A 79 18.39 -7.31 24.75
C LEU A 79 17.70 -7.10 23.41
N GLU A 80 16.44 -7.50 23.32
CA GLU A 80 15.55 -7.03 22.25
C GLU A 80 15.28 -5.55 22.53
N VAL A 81 15.93 -4.68 21.75
CA VAL A 81 15.68 -3.24 21.82
C VAL A 81 14.25 -3.01 21.33
N ASP A 82 13.36 -2.71 22.26
CA ASP A 82 11.98 -2.34 21.97
C ASP A 82 11.96 -1.02 21.19
N VAL A 83 11.88 -1.15 19.86
CA VAL A 83 11.84 -0.03 18.92
C VAL A 83 10.65 0.89 19.19
N GLU A 84 9.55 0.35 19.71
CA GLU A 84 8.35 1.12 19.98
C GLU A 84 8.51 1.96 21.26
N ASN A 85 9.16 1.42 22.29
CA ASN A 85 9.56 2.16 23.48
C ASN A 85 10.55 3.31 23.14
N LEU A 86 11.50 3.09 22.22
CA LEU A 86 12.41 4.16 21.77
C LEU A 86 11.66 5.28 21.02
N LYS A 87 10.66 4.95 20.21
CA LYS A 87 9.80 5.96 19.55
C LYS A 87 8.98 6.74 20.57
N GLU A 88 8.36 6.07 21.54
CA GLU A 88 7.61 6.73 22.60
C GLU A 88 8.48 7.70 23.40
N GLN A 89 9.71 7.32 23.71
CA GLN A 89 10.68 8.20 24.38
C GLN A 89 11.07 9.40 23.51
N LEU A 90 11.31 9.21 22.21
CA LEU A 90 11.59 10.30 21.26
C LEU A 90 10.43 11.30 21.17
N TYR A 91 9.18 10.80 21.13
CA TYR A 91 8.00 11.65 21.12
C TYR A 91 7.85 12.45 22.42
N ALA A 92 8.08 11.82 23.58
CA ALA A 92 8.04 12.51 24.87
C ALA A 92 9.10 13.62 24.99
N TYR A 93 10.32 13.37 24.49
CA TYR A 93 11.38 14.39 24.43
C TYR A 93 11.02 15.56 23.52
N GLN A 94 10.42 15.27 22.36
CA GLN A 94 10.03 16.29 21.39
C GLN A 94 8.90 17.19 21.94
N ASP A 95 7.91 16.60 22.61
CA ASP A 95 6.79 17.32 23.23
C ASP A 95 7.28 18.25 24.35
N ALA A 96 8.20 17.77 25.19
CA ALA A 96 8.86 18.59 26.21
C ALA A 96 9.63 19.78 25.60
N LEU A 97 10.34 19.57 24.50
CA LEU A 97 11.07 20.61 23.76
C LEU A 97 10.14 21.69 23.22
N ASP A 98 9.00 21.31 22.66
CA ASP A 98 8.04 22.25 22.09
C ASP A 98 7.29 23.02 23.20
N HIS A 99 7.04 22.38 24.34
CA HIS A 99 6.51 23.05 25.53
C HIS A 99 7.49 24.09 26.12
N ILE A 100 8.80 23.84 26.05
CA ILE A 100 9.84 24.80 26.47
C ILE A 100 9.91 25.99 25.49
N LYS A 101 9.89 25.74 24.18
CA LYS A 101 9.90 26.79 23.14
C LYS A 101 8.70 27.72 23.24
N ALA A 102 7.51 27.19 23.54
CA ALA A 102 6.28 27.96 23.61
C ALA A 102 6.24 28.94 24.81
N ASN A 103 6.99 28.65 25.88
CA ASN A 103 6.79 29.31 27.18
C ASN A 103 7.98 30.15 27.67
N MET A 104 9.12 30.19 26.97
CA MET A 104 10.30 30.92 27.41
C MET A 104 10.72 32.07 26.49
N PHE A 105 10.88 33.27 27.07
CA PHE A 105 11.72 34.32 26.49
C PHE A 105 13.19 33.90 26.66
N LEU A 106 13.73 33.21 25.66
CA LEU A 106 15.07 32.64 25.72
C LEU A 106 16.13 33.75 25.74
N THR A 107 17.03 33.72 26.73
CA THR A 107 18.28 34.47 26.66
C THR A 107 19.18 33.87 25.57
N PRO A 108 20.09 34.65 24.96
CA PRO A 108 20.99 34.14 23.92
C PRO A 108 21.77 32.89 24.33
N GLU A 109 22.23 32.84 25.58
CA GLU A 109 22.97 31.70 26.16
C GLU A 109 22.11 30.42 26.23
N LEU A 110 20.81 30.55 26.48
CA LEU A 110 19.90 29.42 26.52
C LEU A 110 19.52 28.95 25.11
N ALA A 111 19.39 29.87 24.15
CA ALA A 111 19.17 29.51 22.75
C ALA A 111 20.33 28.67 22.19
N ASP A 112 21.58 29.03 22.51
CA ASP A 112 22.76 28.26 22.13
C ASP A 112 22.75 26.86 22.75
N THR A 113 22.38 26.74 24.03
CA THR A 113 22.28 25.45 24.73
C THR A 113 21.18 24.56 24.13
N MET A 114 20.01 25.13 23.81
CA MET A 114 18.91 24.39 23.17
C MET A 114 19.28 23.94 21.75
N GLN A 115 20.01 24.76 21.01
CA GLN A 115 20.51 24.39 19.67
C GLN A 115 21.51 23.24 19.75
N GLU A 116 22.38 23.21 20.78
CA GLU A 116 23.29 22.10 21.03
C GLU A 116 22.53 20.81 21.35
N VAL A 117 21.54 20.85 22.25
CA VAL A 117 20.69 19.69 22.57
C VAL A 117 19.94 19.20 21.34
N PHE A 118 19.42 20.10 20.50
CA PHE A 118 18.75 19.74 19.25
C PHE A 118 19.70 19.03 18.28
N ASN A 119 20.92 19.55 18.11
CA ASN A 119 21.94 18.93 17.27
C ASN A 119 22.35 17.54 17.80
N GLN A 120 22.46 17.38 19.12
CA GLN A 120 22.74 16.09 19.75
C GLN A 120 21.60 15.08 19.53
N SER A 121 20.35 15.51 19.71
CA SER A 121 19.17 14.68 19.45
C SER A 121 19.09 14.25 17.98
N HIS A 122 19.36 15.17 17.05
CA HIS A 122 19.35 14.87 15.62
C HIS A 122 20.47 13.90 15.23
N ASN A 123 21.67 14.06 15.79
CA ASN A 123 22.77 13.12 15.57
C ASN A 123 22.44 11.73 16.12
N HIS A 124 21.78 11.65 17.28
CA HIS A 124 21.33 10.40 17.87
C HIS A 124 20.28 9.71 16.98
N GLU A 125 19.30 10.44 16.48
CA GLU A 125 18.30 9.94 15.53
C GLU A 125 18.96 9.37 14.26
N GLN A 126 19.93 10.09 13.69
CA GLN A 126 20.70 9.60 12.54
C GLN A 126 21.49 8.32 12.86
N GLU A 127 22.06 8.22 14.06
CA GLU A 127 22.78 7.04 14.52
C GLU A 127 21.84 5.83 14.65
N VAL A 128 20.68 6.00 15.27
CA VAL A 128 19.64 4.96 15.41
C VAL A 128 19.16 4.49 14.03
N MET A 129 18.87 5.42 13.11
CA MET A 129 18.48 5.08 11.73
C MET A 129 19.59 4.30 11.00
N THR A 130 20.85 4.71 11.16
CA THR A 130 21.99 4.01 10.57
C THR A 130 22.15 2.60 11.15
N GLN A 131 21.87 2.40 12.45
CA GLN A 131 21.89 1.09 13.08
C GLN A 131 20.75 0.20 12.57
N LEU A 132 19.54 0.75 12.42
CA LEU A 132 18.39 0.04 11.86
C LEU A 132 18.64 -0.39 10.41
N ASP A 133 19.25 0.48 9.60
CA ASP A 133 19.63 0.15 8.22
C ASP A 133 20.66 -0.98 8.16
N LYS A 134 21.65 -0.97 9.06
CA LYS A 134 22.63 -2.07 9.18
C LYS A 134 21.97 -3.39 9.56
N GLN A 135 21.01 -3.37 10.49
CA GLN A 135 20.25 -4.56 10.88
C GLN A 135 19.39 -5.09 9.72
N ASN A 136 18.70 -4.19 9.00
CA ASN A 136 17.91 -4.56 7.83
C ASN A 136 18.77 -5.16 6.71
N LEU A 137 19.96 -4.59 6.46
CA LEU A 137 20.91 -5.12 5.49
C LEU A 137 21.41 -6.51 5.89
N ALA A 138 21.73 -6.73 7.17
CA ALA A 138 22.15 -8.03 7.68
C ALA A 138 21.03 -9.10 7.52
N LYS A 139 19.77 -8.75 7.83
CA LYS A 139 18.61 -9.62 7.60
C LYS A 139 18.42 -9.95 6.11
N GLN A 140 18.61 -8.97 5.22
CA GLN A 140 18.52 -9.21 3.77
C GLN A 140 19.62 -10.16 3.27
N GLU A 141 20.85 -10.02 3.77
CA GLU A 141 21.95 -10.92 3.44
C GLU A 141 21.66 -12.34 3.94
N GLU A 142 21.08 -12.50 5.13
CA GLU A 142 20.65 -13.81 5.63
C GLU A 142 19.56 -14.43 4.74
N ILE A 143 18.54 -13.67 4.35
CA ILE A 143 17.50 -14.14 3.42
C ILE A 143 18.13 -14.57 2.08
N TYR A 144 19.11 -13.82 1.58
CA TYR A 144 19.83 -14.16 0.35
C TYR A 144 20.59 -15.50 0.47
N GLN A 145 21.32 -15.69 1.57
CA GLN A 145 22.01 -16.95 1.84
C GLN A 145 21.05 -18.14 1.97
N LEU A 146 19.91 -17.97 2.65
CA LEU A 146 18.89 -19.01 2.77
C LEU A 146 18.28 -19.37 1.42
N ARG A 147 18.03 -18.39 0.54
CA ARG A 147 17.56 -18.63 -0.84
C ARG A 147 18.56 -19.46 -1.63
N ASN A 148 19.85 -19.16 -1.53
CA ASN A 148 20.91 -19.93 -2.20
C ASN A 148 20.97 -21.37 -1.70
N GLN A 149 20.77 -21.61 -0.40
CA GLN A 149 20.68 -22.98 0.14
C GLN A 149 19.47 -23.76 -0.42
N ILE A 150 18.32 -23.10 -0.58
CA ILE A 150 17.13 -23.73 -1.18
C ILE A 150 17.40 -24.12 -2.64
N VAL A 151 18.07 -23.27 -3.41
CA VAL A 151 18.47 -23.58 -4.80
C VAL A 151 19.39 -24.80 -4.83
N ALA A 152 20.43 -24.84 -3.98
CA ALA A 152 21.33 -25.99 -3.90
C ALA A 152 20.61 -27.29 -3.50
N MET A 153 19.60 -27.22 -2.60
CA MET A 153 18.77 -28.37 -2.22
C MET A 153 17.87 -28.84 -3.36
N LYS A 154 17.36 -27.93 -4.17
CA LYS A 154 16.60 -28.27 -5.37
C LYS A 154 17.47 -29.03 -6.36
N ASP A 155 18.69 -28.55 -6.61
CA ASP A 155 19.64 -29.24 -7.49
C ASP A 155 20.00 -30.62 -6.94
N ALA A 156 20.23 -30.75 -5.62
CA ALA A 156 20.44 -32.03 -4.98
C ALA A 156 19.23 -32.97 -5.14
N LEU A 157 18.00 -32.46 -5.04
CA LEU A 157 16.77 -33.24 -5.25
C LEU A 157 16.66 -33.78 -6.68
N GLU A 158 17.15 -33.03 -7.68
CA GLU A 158 17.20 -33.46 -9.08
C GLU A 158 18.25 -34.56 -9.30
N GLN A 159 19.32 -34.60 -8.50
CA GLN A 159 20.36 -35.63 -8.56
C GLN A 159 20.04 -36.90 -7.76
N VAL A 160 19.08 -36.86 -6.82
CA VAL A 160 18.69 -38.06 -6.06
C VAL A 160 17.90 -39.02 -6.94
N ASP A 161 18.49 -40.21 -7.11
CA ASP A 161 17.95 -41.31 -7.90
C ASP A 161 16.48 -41.59 -7.55
N SER A 162 15.68 -41.92 -8.57
CA SER A 162 14.22 -42.04 -8.44
C SER A 162 13.73 -43.09 -7.42
N THR A 163 14.62 -43.95 -6.93
CA THR A 163 14.32 -45.12 -6.10
C THR A 163 14.39 -44.86 -4.59
N THR A 164 15.00 -43.77 -4.12
CA THR A 164 15.11 -43.46 -2.67
C THR A 164 14.05 -42.45 -2.22
N THR A 165 12.89 -42.96 -1.79
CA THR A 165 11.80 -42.16 -1.22
C THR A 165 12.20 -41.42 0.06
N GLU A 166 13.08 -42.03 0.86
CA GLU A 166 13.55 -41.47 2.13
C GLU A 166 14.43 -40.23 1.94
N GLY A 167 15.39 -40.28 1.00
CA GLY A 167 16.27 -39.14 0.68
C GLY A 167 15.50 -37.92 0.15
N LYS A 168 14.50 -38.14 -0.73
CA LYS A 168 13.63 -37.07 -1.24
C LYS A 168 12.78 -36.43 -0.15
N THR A 169 12.32 -37.23 0.82
CA THR A 169 11.52 -36.74 1.94
C THR A 169 12.37 -35.89 2.89
N ALA A 170 13.60 -36.31 3.17
CA ALA A 170 14.54 -35.54 3.99
C ALA A 170 14.90 -34.18 3.37
N ILE A 171 15.20 -34.15 2.06
CA ILE A 171 15.52 -32.90 1.34
C ILE A 171 14.32 -31.95 1.33
N LYS A 172 13.11 -32.47 1.06
CA LYS A 172 11.88 -31.66 1.10
C LYS A 172 11.62 -31.05 2.47
N LYS A 173 11.78 -31.85 3.54
CA LYS A 173 11.59 -31.37 4.92
C LYS A 173 12.60 -30.26 5.27
N ARG A 174 13.84 -30.39 4.81
CA ARG A 174 14.89 -29.37 5.03
C ARG A 174 14.62 -28.09 4.23
N ALA A 175 14.21 -28.21 2.96
CA ALA A 175 13.82 -27.06 2.14
C ALA A 175 12.61 -26.32 2.73
N GLN A 176 11.63 -27.06 3.28
CA GLN A 176 10.48 -26.47 3.96
C GLN A 176 10.89 -25.70 5.22
N ALA A 177 11.80 -26.24 6.04
CA ALA A 177 12.30 -25.54 7.22
C ALA A 177 13.04 -24.23 6.85
N LEU A 178 13.82 -24.22 5.77
CA LEU A 178 14.47 -23.01 5.28
C LEU A 178 13.46 -21.97 4.77
N LEU A 179 12.39 -22.42 4.11
CA LEU A 179 11.32 -21.53 3.64
C LEU A 179 10.58 -20.88 4.82
N THR A 180 10.28 -21.65 5.87
CA THR A 180 9.71 -21.13 7.11
C THR A 180 10.62 -20.06 7.73
N LYS A 181 11.93 -20.31 7.81
CA LYS A 181 12.88 -19.33 8.34
C LYS A 181 12.94 -18.03 7.52
N ILE A 182 12.83 -18.11 6.18
CA ILE A 182 12.74 -16.92 5.32
C ILE A 182 11.47 -16.12 5.65
N LEU A 183 10.33 -16.79 5.85
CA LEU A 183 9.07 -16.12 6.18
C LEU A 183 9.15 -15.43 7.55
N GLU A 184 9.73 -16.07 8.56
CA GLU A 184 9.96 -15.46 9.88
C GLU A 184 10.87 -14.22 9.81
N LEU A 185 11.94 -14.26 8.99
CA LEU A 185 12.82 -13.12 8.75
C LEU A 185 12.13 -11.99 7.97
N GLN A 186 11.15 -12.31 7.13
CA GLN A 186 10.37 -11.33 6.38
C GLN A 186 9.27 -10.69 7.25
N ASP A 187 8.60 -11.47 8.10
CA ASP A 187 7.57 -11.00 9.03
C ASP A 187 8.15 -10.12 10.15
N SER A 188 9.42 -10.30 10.50
CA SER A 188 10.16 -9.45 11.46
C SER A 188 10.81 -8.20 10.85
N SER A 189 10.51 -7.88 9.59
CA SER A 189 10.92 -6.64 8.94
C SER A 189 9.71 -5.71 8.75
N VAL A 190 9.89 -4.40 8.96
CA VAL A 190 8.86 -3.35 8.80
C VAL A 190 8.03 -3.61 7.53
N PRO A 191 6.68 -3.53 7.59
CA PRO A 191 5.82 -4.16 6.60
C PRO A 191 5.99 -3.51 5.23
N ARG A 192 6.73 -4.17 4.35
CA ARG A 192 6.56 -4.03 2.90
C ARG A 192 5.58 -5.11 2.46
N LEU A 193 4.53 -4.68 1.78
CA LEU A 193 3.43 -5.48 1.27
C LEU A 193 3.92 -6.76 0.56
N VAL A 194 3.98 -7.89 1.28
CA VAL A 194 4.19 -9.23 0.70
C VAL A 194 2.85 -9.94 0.74
N MET A 195 2.26 -10.12 -0.44
CA MET A 195 1.00 -10.82 -0.60
C MET A 195 1.24 -12.33 -0.35
N VAL A 196 0.76 -12.83 0.79
CA VAL A 196 0.87 -14.24 1.19
C VAL A 196 0.02 -15.10 0.24
N LEU A 197 0.68 -15.99 -0.52
CA LEU A 197 0.01 -17.00 -1.35
C LEU A 197 -0.32 -18.26 -0.51
N PRO A 198 -1.47 -18.93 -0.75
CA PRO A 198 -1.75 -20.22 -0.12
C PRO A 198 -0.73 -21.29 -0.52
N GLN A 199 -0.32 -22.10 0.46
CA GLN A 199 0.82 -23.04 0.39
C GLN A 199 0.59 -24.29 -0.48
N ASN A 200 -0.55 -24.42 -1.17
CA ASN A 200 -0.91 -25.65 -1.90
C ASN A 200 -1.64 -25.38 -3.24
N PRO A 201 -1.01 -25.64 -4.41
CA PRO A 201 -1.64 -25.45 -5.73
C PRO A 201 -2.87 -26.32 -5.99
N SER A 202 -3.12 -27.33 -5.14
CA SER A 202 -4.29 -28.22 -5.23
C SER A 202 -5.55 -27.64 -4.59
N GLU A 203 -5.43 -26.56 -3.81
CA GLU A 203 -6.54 -25.84 -3.19
C GLU A 203 -7.04 -24.67 -4.04
N TRP A 204 -6.40 -24.42 -5.19
CA TRP A 204 -6.90 -23.45 -6.17
C TRP A 204 -8.14 -24.04 -6.81
N ASP A 205 -9.33 -23.60 -6.38
CA ASP A 205 -10.58 -23.95 -7.03
C ASP A 205 -10.59 -23.33 -8.44
N ALA A 206 -10.06 -24.10 -9.37
CA ALA A 206 -9.82 -23.74 -10.76
C ALA A 206 -11.13 -23.54 -11.56
N THR A 207 -12.29 -23.60 -10.88
CA THR A 207 -13.61 -23.37 -11.45
C THR A 207 -14.10 -21.93 -11.27
N THR A 208 -13.42 -21.11 -10.45
CA THR A 208 -13.85 -19.72 -10.24
C THR A 208 -13.15 -18.75 -11.21
N PRO A 209 -13.89 -17.93 -11.98
CA PRO A 209 -13.33 -16.90 -12.86
C PRO A 209 -12.38 -15.93 -12.14
N PHE A 210 -12.66 -15.64 -10.87
CA PHE A 210 -11.90 -14.72 -10.02
C PHE A 210 -10.48 -15.22 -9.73
N SER A 211 -10.25 -16.54 -9.67
CA SER A 211 -8.91 -17.13 -9.48
C SER A 211 -8.04 -17.04 -10.72
N ASN A 212 -8.64 -17.04 -11.92
CA ASN A 212 -7.89 -17.01 -13.18
C ASN A 212 -7.36 -15.61 -13.49
N ASN A 213 -8.17 -14.57 -13.26
CA ASN A 213 -7.75 -13.18 -13.49
C ASN A 213 -6.60 -12.78 -12.55
N LYS A 214 -6.70 -13.13 -11.25
CA LYS A 214 -5.60 -12.89 -10.30
C LYS A 214 -4.30 -13.62 -10.67
N THR A 215 -4.41 -14.86 -11.16
CA THR A 215 -3.23 -15.62 -11.63
C THR A 215 -2.61 -14.94 -12.85
N LEU A 216 -3.43 -14.39 -13.74
CA LEU A 216 -2.96 -13.66 -14.92
C LEU A 216 -2.32 -12.31 -14.56
N GLU A 217 -2.89 -11.55 -13.63
CA GLU A 217 -2.30 -10.32 -13.09
C GLU A 217 -0.92 -10.61 -12.48
N LEU A 218 -0.80 -11.70 -11.71
CA LEU A 218 0.48 -12.15 -11.18
C LEU A 218 1.48 -12.49 -12.29
N VAL A 219 1.04 -13.18 -13.35
CA VAL A 219 1.89 -13.46 -14.52
C VAL A 219 2.39 -12.16 -15.15
N GLN A 220 1.51 -11.18 -15.35
CA GLN A 220 1.88 -9.88 -15.93
C GLN A 220 2.89 -9.14 -15.04
N LEU A 221 2.67 -9.13 -13.72
CA LEU A 221 3.61 -8.53 -12.76
C LEU A 221 4.99 -9.19 -12.85
N GLN A 222 5.06 -10.52 -12.90
CA GLN A 222 6.32 -11.24 -13.08
C GLN A 222 6.99 -10.89 -14.42
N LEU A 223 6.24 -10.79 -15.52
CA LEU A 223 6.80 -10.40 -16.82
C LEU A 223 7.36 -8.97 -16.81
N ILE A 224 6.70 -8.03 -16.13
CA ILE A 224 7.21 -6.66 -15.92
C ILE A 224 8.53 -6.69 -15.13
N GLN A 225 8.58 -7.43 -14.02
CA GLN A 225 9.80 -7.57 -13.21
C GLN A 225 10.94 -8.22 -14.01
N ALA A 226 10.64 -9.22 -14.84
CA ALA A 226 11.64 -9.84 -15.72
C ALA A 226 12.18 -8.84 -16.76
N ARG A 227 11.34 -7.94 -17.30
CA ARG A 227 11.75 -6.88 -18.22
C ARG A 227 12.69 -5.88 -17.54
N GLN A 228 12.35 -5.44 -16.33
CA GLN A 228 13.23 -4.56 -15.54
C GLN A 228 14.59 -5.20 -15.25
N ALA A 229 14.61 -6.51 -14.94
CA ALA A 229 15.85 -7.25 -14.76
C ALA A 229 16.64 -7.39 -16.08
N CYS A 230 15.98 -7.59 -17.23
CA CYS A 230 16.63 -7.55 -18.54
C CYS A 230 17.29 -6.18 -18.81
N ASP A 231 16.58 -5.09 -18.54
CA ASP A 231 17.07 -3.72 -18.74
C ASP A 231 18.28 -3.41 -17.84
N SER A 232 18.28 -3.98 -16.62
CA SER A 232 19.39 -3.90 -15.66
C SER A 232 20.57 -4.84 -15.98
N ARG A 233 20.47 -5.63 -17.06
CA ARG A 233 21.43 -6.66 -17.51
C ARG A 233 21.59 -7.87 -16.56
N ASP A 234 20.64 -8.07 -15.65
CA ASP A 234 20.60 -9.23 -14.75
C ASP A 234 19.89 -10.42 -15.41
N ALA A 235 20.55 -10.98 -16.43
CA ALA A 235 19.97 -12.03 -17.28
C ALA A 235 19.54 -13.29 -16.50
N GLU A 236 20.22 -13.62 -15.40
CA GLU A 236 19.89 -14.78 -14.56
C GLU A 236 18.61 -14.57 -13.77
N ILE A 237 18.44 -13.37 -13.17
CA ILE A 237 17.23 -12.99 -12.42
C ILE A 237 16.04 -12.92 -13.38
N ALA A 238 16.20 -12.23 -14.51
CA ALA A 238 15.18 -12.13 -15.55
C ALA A 238 14.72 -13.52 -16.03
N PHE A 239 15.66 -14.45 -16.21
CA PHE A 239 15.37 -15.82 -16.61
C PHE A 239 14.60 -16.59 -15.52
N ALA A 240 14.99 -16.47 -14.25
CA ALA A 240 14.30 -17.09 -13.13
C ALA A 240 12.85 -16.59 -12.99
N ILE A 241 12.64 -15.28 -13.11
CA ILE A 241 11.31 -14.66 -13.07
C ILE A 241 10.44 -15.15 -14.23
N CYS A 242 10.99 -15.23 -15.45
CA CYS A 242 10.25 -15.79 -16.58
C CYS A 242 9.84 -17.26 -16.38
N LYS A 243 10.68 -18.07 -15.70
CA LYS A 243 10.31 -19.46 -15.35
C LYS A 243 9.14 -19.51 -14.36
N ILE A 244 9.07 -18.58 -13.42
CA ILE A 244 7.92 -18.44 -12.51
C ILE A 244 6.67 -18.10 -13.32
N ALA A 245 6.73 -17.12 -14.23
CA ALA A 245 5.63 -16.76 -15.10
C ALA A 245 5.11 -17.96 -15.94
N ASP A 246 5.99 -18.77 -16.56
CA ASP A 246 5.56 -19.96 -17.32
C ASP A 246 4.92 -21.05 -16.42
N SER A 247 5.39 -21.16 -15.17
CA SER A 247 4.80 -22.09 -14.20
C SER A 247 3.37 -21.69 -13.82
N LEU A 248 3.12 -20.38 -13.63
CA LEU A 248 1.80 -19.82 -13.33
C LEU A 248 0.83 -19.90 -14.52
N LEU A 249 1.34 -19.76 -15.75
CA LEU A 249 0.53 -19.93 -16.96
C LEU A 249 0.09 -21.39 -17.18
N THR A 250 0.77 -22.38 -16.60
CA THR A 250 0.49 -23.81 -16.86
C THR A 250 -0.86 -24.29 -16.28
N PRO A 251 -1.22 -23.99 -15.02
CA PRO A 251 -2.57 -24.23 -14.48
C PRO A 251 -3.68 -23.58 -15.31
N LEU A 252 -3.50 -22.32 -15.75
CA LEU A 252 -4.48 -21.61 -16.57
C LEU A 252 -4.83 -22.37 -17.86
N LYS A 253 -3.84 -23.02 -18.49
CA LYS A 253 -4.09 -23.89 -19.67
C LYS A 253 -5.00 -25.07 -19.36
N ALA A 254 -4.87 -25.64 -18.17
CA ALA A 254 -5.61 -26.84 -17.78
C ALA A 254 -7.09 -26.51 -17.54
N VAL A 255 -7.38 -25.30 -17.06
CA VAL A 255 -8.74 -24.78 -16.87
C VAL A 255 -9.44 -24.61 -18.22
N VAL A 256 -8.82 -23.86 -19.13
CA VAL A 256 -9.46 -23.51 -20.41
C VAL A 256 -9.54 -24.70 -21.38
N LYS A 257 -8.74 -25.76 -21.22
CA LYS A 257 -8.84 -26.98 -22.06
C LYS A 257 -9.92 -27.98 -21.63
N ARG A 258 -10.50 -27.83 -20.43
CA ARG A 258 -11.52 -28.77 -19.91
C ARG A 258 -13.00 -28.56 -20.34
N PRO A 259 -13.45 -27.48 -21.02
CA PRO A 259 -14.88 -27.25 -21.22
C PRO A 259 -15.55 -28.22 -22.22
N HIS A 260 -14.79 -28.95 -23.04
CA HIS A 260 -15.38 -29.89 -24.01
C HIS A 260 -15.56 -31.34 -23.54
N ARG A 261 -14.96 -31.77 -22.42
CA ARG A 261 -15.10 -33.17 -21.96
C ARG A 261 -16.25 -33.43 -20.99
N PHE A 262 -16.84 -32.38 -20.39
CA PHE A 262 -17.91 -32.54 -19.39
C PHE A 262 -19.32 -32.21 -19.92
N ARG A 263 -19.48 -31.94 -21.21
CA ARG A 263 -20.80 -31.59 -21.80
C ARG A 263 -21.78 -32.75 -21.98
N SER A 264 -21.47 -33.93 -21.44
CA SER A 264 -22.28 -35.14 -21.59
C SER A 264 -22.49 -35.82 -20.23
N SER A 265 -23.44 -35.36 -19.40
CA SER A 265 -24.32 -36.24 -18.57
C SER A 265 -25.06 -35.61 -17.39
N SER A 266 -24.81 -34.36 -16.94
CA SER A 266 -25.61 -33.79 -15.83
C SER A 266 -25.95 -32.32 -16.04
N GLY A 267 -27.25 -32.01 -16.00
CA GLY A 267 -27.84 -30.71 -16.36
C GLY A 267 -27.69 -29.61 -15.30
N SER A 268 -26.47 -29.37 -14.80
CA SER A 268 -26.16 -28.15 -14.04
C SER A 268 -25.36 -27.20 -14.91
N MET A 269 -25.96 -26.05 -15.22
CA MET A 269 -25.55 -25.15 -16.29
C MET A 269 -24.81 -23.94 -15.71
N HIS A 270 -23.54 -24.11 -15.34
CA HIS A 270 -22.60 -23.01 -15.04
C HIS A 270 -21.38 -23.13 -15.97
N GLY A 271 -21.59 -22.93 -17.26
CA GLY A 271 -20.50 -22.79 -18.23
C GLY A 271 -19.99 -21.35 -18.24
N ILE A 272 -18.68 -21.17 -18.37
CA ILE A 272 -18.08 -19.86 -18.68
C ILE A 272 -18.69 -19.36 -19.99
N ASP A 273 -19.04 -18.08 -20.04
CA ASP A 273 -19.53 -17.43 -21.25
C ASP A 273 -18.49 -17.59 -22.38
N PRO A 274 -18.85 -18.09 -23.58
CA PRO A 274 -17.94 -18.21 -24.72
C PRO A 274 -17.13 -16.93 -25.02
N GLU A 275 -17.68 -15.76 -24.74
CA GLU A 275 -16.97 -14.48 -24.91
C GLU A 275 -15.86 -14.30 -23.86
N GLN A 276 -16.16 -14.60 -22.58
CA GLN A 276 -15.16 -14.58 -21.50
C GLN A 276 -14.06 -15.62 -21.71
N GLU A 277 -14.41 -16.80 -22.22
CA GLU A 277 -13.43 -17.83 -22.57
C GLU A 277 -12.50 -17.35 -23.69
N THR A 278 -13.05 -16.63 -24.69
CA THR A 278 -12.27 -16.07 -25.80
C THR A 278 -11.34 -14.95 -25.32
N ALA A 279 -11.83 -14.05 -24.46
CA ALA A 279 -11.03 -12.99 -23.86
C ALA A 279 -9.85 -13.55 -23.04
N LEU A 280 -10.12 -14.54 -22.17
CA LEU A 280 -9.08 -15.19 -21.38
C LEU A 280 -8.05 -15.92 -22.26
N CYS A 281 -8.48 -16.58 -23.35
CA CYS A 281 -7.56 -17.17 -24.32
C CYS A 281 -6.62 -16.12 -24.94
N GLN A 282 -7.17 -14.97 -25.30
CA GLN A 282 -6.41 -13.89 -25.92
C GLN A 282 -5.38 -13.29 -24.95
N GLU A 283 -5.75 -13.10 -23.69
CA GLU A 283 -4.85 -12.60 -22.65
C GLU A 283 -3.72 -13.60 -22.34
N ILE A 284 -4.03 -14.90 -22.25
CA ILE A 284 -3.02 -15.97 -22.14
C ILE A 284 -2.08 -15.95 -23.35
N ALA A 285 -2.61 -15.73 -24.56
CA ALA A 285 -1.80 -15.62 -25.76
C ALA A 285 -0.84 -14.42 -25.69
N CYS A 286 -1.31 -13.26 -25.24
CA CYS A 286 -0.47 -12.07 -25.05
C CYS A 286 0.65 -12.30 -24.03
N ALA A 287 0.35 -12.89 -22.87
CA ALA A 287 1.36 -13.25 -21.88
C ALA A 287 2.43 -14.20 -22.45
N TYR A 288 2.03 -15.15 -23.31
CA TYR A 288 2.98 -16.03 -24.00
C TYR A 288 3.87 -15.33 -25.04
N ILE A 289 3.36 -14.30 -25.71
CA ILE A 289 4.12 -13.49 -26.66
C ILE A 289 5.18 -12.67 -25.91
N GLU A 290 4.79 -12.03 -24.81
CA GLU A 290 5.71 -11.26 -23.99
C GLU A 290 6.81 -12.15 -23.38
N HIS A 291 6.43 -13.28 -22.79
CA HIS A 291 7.38 -14.30 -22.32
C HIS A 291 8.33 -14.76 -23.45
N ALA A 292 7.82 -14.93 -24.68
CA ALA A 292 8.66 -15.29 -25.81
C ALA A 292 9.66 -14.20 -26.20
N ASN A 293 9.27 -12.93 -26.13
CA ASN A 293 10.14 -11.80 -26.43
C ASN A 293 11.25 -11.67 -25.40
N LEU A 294 10.92 -11.76 -24.11
CA LEU A 294 11.90 -11.79 -23.02
C LEU A 294 12.88 -12.96 -23.15
N MET A 295 12.39 -14.16 -23.48
CA MET A 295 13.25 -15.32 -23.73
C MET A 295 14.18 -15.13 -24.94
N ALA A 296 13.73 -14.40 -25.97
CA ALA A 296 14.57 -14.09 -27.13
C ALA A 296 15.65 -13.05 -26.78
N GLU A 297 15.30 -12.02 -26.01
CA GLU A 297 16.23 -11.01 -25.48
C GLU A 297 17.32 -11.68 -24.60
N LEU A 298 16.95 -12.69 -23.81
CA LEU A 298 17.87 -13.49 -22.98
C LEU A 298 18.70 -14.53 -23.75
N GLY A 299 18.63 -14.55 -25.10
CA GLY A 299 19.35 -15.50 -25.93
C GLY A 299 18.85 -16.95 -25.85
N LYS A 300 17.66 -17.19 -25.29
CA LYS A 300 17.03 -18.52 -25.16
C LYS A 300 16.07 -18.80 -26.34
N ALA A 301 16.62 -18.85 -27.55
CA ALA A 301 15.86 -18.96 -28.80
C ALA A 301 14.86 -20.14 -28.84
N ASP A 302 15.24 -21.31 -28.33
CA ASP A 302 14.37 -22.50 -28.29
C ASP A 302 13.14 -22.31 -27.39
N MET A 303 13.33 -21.63 -26.24
CA MET A 303 12.26 -21.32 -25.30
C MET A 303 11.35 -20.21 -25.84
N ALA A 304 11.93 -19.21 -26.50
CA ALA A 304 11.17 -18.18 -27.20
C ALA A 304 10.28 -18.79 -28.29
N GLN A 305 10.82 -19.68 -29.12
CA GLN A 305 10.06 -20.38 -30.15
C GLN A 305 8.97 -21.27 -29.55
N THR A 306 9.27 -21.96 -28.44
CA THR A 306 8.28 -22.78 -27.71
C THR A 306 7.13 -21.93 -27.17
N SER A 307 7.42 -20.74 -26.66
CA SER A 307 6.42 -19.81 -26.13
C SER A 307 5.56 -19.20 -27.25
N ARG A 308 6.14 -18.84 -28.40
CA ARG A 308 5.38 -18.41 -29.59
C ARG A 308 4.43 -19.50 -30.08
N LYS A 309 4.92 -20.74 -30.20
CA LYS A 309 4.08 -21.90 -30.54
C LYS A 309 2.95 -22.15 -29.52
N ARG A 310 3.11 -21.73 -28.26
CA ARG A 310 2.04 -21.77 -27.25
C ARG A 310 1.06 -20.63 -27.47
N ALA A 311 1.51 -19.40 -27.70
CA ALA A 311 0.64 -18.27 -28.03
C ALA A 311 -0.25 -18.53 -29.25
N ASP A 312 0.31 -19.12 -30.31
CA ASP A 312 -0.45 -19.47 -31.53
C ASP A 312 -1.58 -20.46 -31.23
N LYS A 313 -1.42 -21.36 -30.25
CA LYS A 313 -2.47 -22.31 -29.86
C LYS A 313 -3.64 -21.64 -29.12
N TRP A 314 -3.44 -20.43 -28.60
CA TRP A 314 -4.43 -19.67 -27.84
C TRP A 314 -5.07 -18.53 -28.65
N GLY A 315 -4.87 -18.51 -29.98
CA GLY A 315 -5.48 -17.50 -30.85
C GLY A 315 -4.66 -16.22 -30.99
N GLY A 316 -3.34 -16.30 -30.82
CA GLY A 316 -2.44 -15.17 -31.06
C GLY A 316 -2.61 -14.53 -32.46
N PRO A 317 -2.18 -13.28 -32.64
CA PRO A 317 -2.48 -12.41 -33.80
C PRO A 317 -2.00 -12.93 -35.17
N GLY A 318 -1.37 -14.10 -35.26
CA GLY A 318 -0.99 -14.77 -36.50
C GLY A 318 -1.96 -15.86 -37.00
N VAL A 319 -2.95 -16.28 -36.20
CA VAL A 319 -3.89 -17.33 -36.60
C VAL A 319 -5.01 -16.74 -37.45
N LYS A 320 -4.97 -17.00 -38.76
CA LYS A 320 -6.08 -16.66 -39.67
C LYS A 320 -7.34 -17.40 -39.22
N GLN A 321 -8.21 -16.74 -38.45
CA GLN A 321 -9.55 -17.24 -38.15
C GLN A 321 -10.28 -17.52 -39.48
N LYS A 322 -10.88 -18.70 -39.62
CA LYS A 322 -11.74 -19.01 -40.77
C LYS A 322 -12.87 -17.98 -40.81
N SER A 323 -12.86 -17.15 -41.84
CA SER A 323 -13.75 -16.02 -42.05
C SER A 323 -15.23 -16.44 -42.03
N ILE A 324 -15.99 -15.90 -41.08
CA ILE A 324 -17.44 -15.71 -41.18
C ILE A 324 -17.68 -14.58 -42.19
N PRO A 325 -18.61 -14.70 -43.16
CA PRO A 325 -18.73 -13.74 -44.25
C PRO A 325 -19.32 -12.42 -43.74
N GLN A 326 -18.48 -11.37 -43.64
CA GLN A 326 -18.95 -10.01 -43.38
C GLN A 326 -19.22 -9.25 -44.68
N LYS A 327 -20.45 -8.76 -44.78
CA LYS A 327 -20.97 -7.89 -45.83
C LYS A 327 -20.38 -6.49 -45.64
N LYS A 328 -19.75 -5.95 -46.70
CA LYS A 328 -19.20 -4.60 -46.73
C LYS A 328 -20.32 -3.56 -46.73
N GLU A 329 -20.36 -2.72 -45.71
CA GLU A 329 -21.00 -1.41 -45.76
C GLU A 329 -20.04 -0.35 -45.20
N SER A 330 -19.93 0.74 -45.93
CA SER A 330 -18.95 1.81 -45.74
C SER A 330 -19.56 3.00 -44.99
N ARG A 331 -18.80 3.47 -43.99
CA ARG A 331 -18.67 4.85 -43.51
C ARG A 331 -19.95 5.59 -43.07
N ALA A 332 -20.19 5.52 -41.77
CA ALA A 332 -19.90 6.60 -40.82
C ALA A 332 -19.53 5.92 -39.49
N LEU A 333 -18.49 6.36 -38.78
CA LEU A 333 -18.25 5.89 -37.41
C LEU A 333 -19.34 6.50 -36.55
N ASP A 334 -20.47 5.80 -36.47
CA ASP A 334 -21.48 6.05 -35.47
C ASP A 334 -20.82 5.75 -34.12
N VAL A 335 -20.41 6.80 -33.41
CA VAL A 335 -19.77 6.71 -32.09
C VAL A 335 -20.64 5.91 -31.13
N ALA A 336 -21.97 5.92 -31.30
CA ALA A 336 -22.88 5.07 -30.55
C ALA A 336 -22.73 3.58 -30.88
N ALA A 337 -22.46 3.23 -32.14
CA ALA A 337 -22.21 1.84 -32.56
C ALA A 337 -20.81 1.34 -32.15
N VAL A 338 -19.82 2.24 -32.01
CA VAL A 338 -18.50 1.91 -31.47
C VAL A 338 -18.56 1.76 -29.94
N SER A 339 -19.27 2.65 -29.25
CA SER A 339 -19.50 2.56 -27.80
C SER A 339 -20.16 1.23 -27.43
N LYS A 340 -21.21 0.79 -28.15
CA LYS A 340 -21.84 -0.53 -27.95
C LYS A 340 -20.96 -1.73 -28.30
N LYS A 341 -19.90 -1.55 -29.10
CA LYS A 341 -18.93 -2.61 -29.43
C LYS A 341 -17.78 -2.70 -28.43
N ILE A 342 -17.41 -1.59 -27.80
CA ILE A 342 -16.35 -1.52 -26.79
C ILE A 342 -16.90 -1.84 -25.40
N PHE A 343 -18.13 -1.40 -25.11
CA PHE A 343 -18.90 -1.72 -23.92
C PHE A 343 -20.14 -2.52 -24.35
N PRO A 344 -19.98 -3.81 -24.72
CA PRO A 344 -21.13 -4.65 -25.00
C PRO A 344 -22.00 -4.70 -23.73
N ASP A 345 -23.29 -4.47 -23.92
CA ASP A 345 -24.40 -4.50 -22.96
C ASP A 345 -24.01 -4.48 -21.46
N ASP A 346 -24.31 -3.35 -20.81
CA ASP A 346 -24.38 -3.10 -19.37
C ASP A 346 -23.80 -4.26 -18.53
N ILE A 347 -22.49 -4.19 -18.25
CA ILE A 347 -21.78 -5.16 -17.41
C ILE A 347 -22.66 -5.36 -16.18
N ARG A 348 -23.16 -6.59 -15.99
CA ARG A 348 -24.06 -6.89 -14.87
C ARG A 348 -23.44 -6.31 -13.60
N PRO A 349 -24.18 -5.48 -12.85
CA PRO A 349 -23.66 -4.88 -11.63
C PRO A 349 -23.02 -5.97 -10.78
N PRO A 350 -21.84 -5.74 -10.21
CA PRO A 350 -21.18 -6.73 -9.38
C PRO A 350 -22.15 -7.22 -8.30
N THR A 351 -22.36 -8.54 -8.26
CA THR A 351 -23.23 -9.14 -7.25
C THR A 351 -22.62 -8.87 -5.89
N LEU A 352 -23.34 -8.15 -5.04
CA LEU A 352 -22.88 -7.86 -3.69
C LEU A 352 -22.75 -9.19 -2.91
N PRO A 353 -21.62 -9.47 -2.23
CA PRO A 353 -21.39 -10.74 -1.55
C PRO A 353 -22.20 -10.89 -0.24
N TRP A 354 -23.03 -9.90 0.10
CA TRP A 354 -23.75 -9.82 1.37
C TRP A 354 -25.25 -9.56 1.14
N THR A 355 -26.05 -9.96 2.13
CA THR A 355 -27.51 -9.75 2.16
C THR A 355 -27.86 -8.47 2.91
N PHE A 356 -28.89 -7.75 2.45
CA PHE A 356 -29.39 -6.59 3.19
C PHE A 356 -29.83 -6.99 4.61
N PRO A 357 -29.52 -6.18 5.63
CA PRO A 357 -29.99 -6.44 6.98
C PRO A 357 -31.52 -6.35 7.01
N GLU A 358 -32.18 -7.13 7.87
CA GLU A 358 -33.60 -6.86 8.17
C GLU A 358 -33.73 -5.44 8.73
N PRO A 359 -34.90 -4.77 8.64
CA PRO A 359 -35.16 -3.54 9.39
C PRO A 359 -34.81 -3.75 10.87
N ASP A 360 -34.11 -2.78 11.49
CA ASP A 360 -33.53 -2.88 12.84
C ASP A 360 -32.42 -3.94 13.01
N GLY A 361 -32.07 -4.65 11.94
CA GLY A 361 -30.98 -5.62 11.89
C GLY A 361 -29.62 -4.97 12.09
N ARG A 362 -28.68 -5.77 12.62
CA ARG A 362 -27.30 -5.34 12.81
C ARG A 362 -26.61 -5.19 11.46
N VAL A 363 -26.05 -4.01 11.22
CA VAL A 363 -25.10 -3.79 10.13
C VAL A 363 -23.75 -4.35 10.55
N THR A 364 -23.17 -5.21 9.71
CA THR A 364 -21.95 -5.95 10.05
C THR A 364 -20.67 -5.33 9.50
N ASP A 365 -20.79 -4.46 8.49
CA ASP A 365 -19.66 -3.88 7.77
C ASP A 365 -19.99 -2.47 7.24
N THR A 366 -18.97 -1.63 7.12
CA THR A 366 -19.05 -0.26 6.62
C THR A 366 -19.50 -0.22 5.15
N LEU A 367 -19.09 -1.19 4.33
CA LEU A 367 -19.58 -1.28 2.94
C LEU A 367 -21.07 -1.59 2.87
N GLN A 368 -21.58 -2.43 3.78
CA GLN A 368 -23.00 -2.72 3.91
C GLN A 368 -23.76 -1.44 4.33
N LEU A 369 -23.24 -0.68 5.29
CA LEU A 369 -23.81 0.62 5.70
C LEU A 369 -23.88 1.60 4.53
N ALA A 370 -22.76 1.78 3.83
CA ALA A 370 -22.66 2.67 2.67
C ALA A 370 -23.69 2.29 1.59
N SER A 371 -23.83 1.00 1.31
CA SER A 371 -24.77 0.51 0.31
C SER A 371 -26.23 0.69 0.73
N CYS A 372 -26.56 0.46 2.01
CA CYS A 372 -27.89 0.70 2.57
C CYS A 372 -28.27 2.20 2.44
N LEU A 373 -27.38 3.09 2.85
CA LEU A 373 -27.59 4.54 2.75
C LEU A 373 -27.64 5.02 1.30
N GLY A 374 -26.81 4.47 0.41
CA GLY A 374 -26.82 4.80 -1.02
C GLY A 374 -28.13 4.42 -1.69
N LEU A 375 -28.68 3.26 -1.34
CA LEU A 375 -30.02 2.87 -1.76
C LEU A 375 -31.09 3.79 -1.18
N LEU A 376 -30.98 4.24 0.07
CA LEU A 376 -31.96 5.17 0.64
C LEU A 376 -31.90 6.57 -0.01
N ASN A 377 -30.71 7.05 -0.37
CA ASN A 377 -30.53 8.38 -0.95
C ASN A 377 -30.92 8.45 -2.43
N HIS A 378 -30.68 7.37 -3.20
CA HIS A 378 -30.87 7.35 -4.66
C HIS A 378 -31.92 6.34 -5.15
N GLY A 379 -32.40 5.47 -4.26
CA GLY A 379 -33.24 4.35 -4.64
C GLY A 379 -34.59 4.77 -5.21
N SER A 380 -35.21 5.81 -4.65
CA SER A 380 -36.49 6.33 -5.15
C SER A 380 -36.43 6.76 -6.63
N GLU A 381 -35.29 7.27 -7.10
CA GLU A 381 -35.07 7.60 -8.52
C GLU A 381 -34.81 6.34 -9.37
N ARG A 382 -33.97 5.43 -8.86
CA ARG A 382 -33.53 4.21 -9.58
C ARG A 382 -34.57 3.09 -9.64
N LEU A 383 -35.56 3.08 -8.75
CA LEU A 383 -36.64 2.09 -8.76
C LEU A 383 -37.43 2.09 -10.09
N ASN A 384 -37.48 3.23 -10.77
CA ASN A 384 -38.19 3.39 -12.04
C ASN A 384 -37.45 2.76 -13.24
N GLU A 385 -36.14 2.52 -13.12
CA GLU A 385 -35.31 2.07 -14.25
C GLU A 385 -35.22 0.54 -14.38
N GLY A 386 -35.90 -0.22 -13.51
CA GLY A 386 -35.96 -1.69 -13.61
C GLY A 386 -34.63 -2.42 -13.32
N ALA A 387 -33.55 -1.69 -13.03
CA ALA A 387 -32.20 -2.23 -12.83
C ALA A 387 -31.89 -2.68 -11.39
N VAL A 388 -32.78 -2.41 -10.43
CA VAL A 388 -32.55 -2.73 -9.01
C VAL A 388 -32.96 -4.17 -8.71
N ASP A 389 -32.06 -4.93 -8.08
CA ASP A 389 -32.30 -6.29 -7.58
C ASP A 389 -33.63 -6.38 -6.78
N PRO A 390 -34.46 -7.42 -6.98
CA PRO A 390 -35.73 -7.55 -6.26
C PRO A 390 -35.61 -7.55 -4.73
N ALA A 391 -34.53 -8.10 -4.17
CA ALA A 391 -34.33 -8.08 -2.72
C ALA A 391 -33.94 -6.67 -2.23
N ALA A 392 -33.05 -5.97 -2.95
CA ALA A 392 -32.73 -4.57 -2.69
C ALA A 392 -33.98 -3.67 -2.76
N ARG A 393 -34.83 -3.88 -3.77
CA ARG A 393 -36.11 -3.16 -3.93
C ARG A 393 -37.06 -3.43 -2.76
N LYS A 394 -37.21 -4.70 -2.35
CA LYS A 394 -38.05 -5.05 -1.21
C LYS A 394 -37.56 -4.38 0.07
N TRP A 395 -36.25 -4.49 0.35
CA TRP A 395 -35.61 -3.88 1.50
C TRP A 395 -35.81 -2.36 1.52
N LEU A 396 -35.61 -1.69 0.39
CA LEU A 396 -35.79 -0.25 0.25
C LEU A 396 -37.23 0.18 0.60
N LEU A 397 -38.25 -0.52 0.08
CA LEU A 397 -39.66 -0.21 0.35
C LEU A 397 -40.05 -0.43 1.82
N GLU A 398 -39.46 -1.41 2.49
CA GLU A 398 -39.68 -1.66 3.91
C GLU A 398 -38.99 -0.61 4.78
N THR A 399 -37.74 -0.28 4.43
CA THR A 399 -36.88 0.66 5.17
C THR A 399 -37.32 2.11 4.98
N GLU A 400 -37.70 2.52 3.77
CA GLU A 400 -38.15 3.89 3.47
C GLU A 400 -39.42 4.28 4.24
N ARG A 401 -40.23 3.29 4.64
CA ARG A 401 -41.42 3.50 5.49
C ARG A 401 -41.08 3.68 6.98
N SER A 402 -39.90 3.27 7.40
CA SER A 402 -39.44 3.38 8.78
C SER A 402 -38.53 4.58 8.95
N GLU A 403 -39.07 5.69 9.48
CA GLU A 403 -38.26 6.87 9.78
C GLU A 403 -37.19 6.58 10.84
N GLU A 404 -37.51 5.73 11.82
CA GLU A 404 -36.59 5.32 12.88
C GLU A 404 -35.35 4.61 12.30
N GLU A 405 -35.55 3.70 11.35
CA GLU A 405 -34.45 2.98 10.72
C GLU A 405 -33.57 3.89 9.86
N ARG A 406 -34.19 4.85 9.13
CA ARG A 406 -33.43 5.85 8.38
C ARG A 406 -32.58 6.73 9.29
N VAL A 407 -33.15 7.18 10.41
CA VAL A 407 -32.45 7.96 11.42
C VAL A 407 -31.32 7.14 12.04
N ARG A 408 -31.57 5.86 12.35
CA ARG A 408 -30.57 4.94 12.91
C ARG A 408 -29.38 4.72 11.98
N LEU A 409 -29.62 4.45 10.70
CA LEU A 409 -28.53 4.24 9.72
C LEU A 409 -27.70 5.50 9.50
N LYS A 410 -28.33 6.68 9.48
CA LYS A 410 -27.61 7.96 9.42
C LYS A 410 -26.81 8.23 10.68
N ALA A 411 -27.40 7.95 11.86
CA ALA A 411 -26.69 8.08 13.13
C ALA A 411 -25.47 7.16 13.16
N LEU A 412 -25.58 5.92 12.67
CA LEU A 412 -24.46 4.99 12.60
C LEU A 412 -23.32 5.50 11.69
N ALA A 413 -23.65 6.10 10.54
CA ALA A 413 -22.63 6.71 9.68
C ALA A 413 -21.94 7.91 10.36
N ARG A 414 -22.70 8.72 11.09
CA ARG A 414 -22.14 9.83 11.88
C ARG A 414 -21.26 9.33 13.02
N ASP A 415 -21.69 8.30 13.74
CA ASP A 415 -20.91 7.67 14.81
C ASP A 415 -19.59 7.12 14.27
N LEU A 416 -19.61 6.54 13.06
CA LEU A 416 -18.40 6.08 12.38
C LEU A 416 -17.45 7.25 12.04
N ILE A 417 -17.98 8.37 11.53
CA ILE A 417 -17.18 9.59 11.29
C ILE A 417 -16.61 10.14 12.60
N CYS A 418 -17.40 10.18 13.68
CA CYS A 418 -16.94 10.64 14.98
C CYS A 418 -15.85 9.72 15.55
N ALA A 419 -16.02 8.41 15.46
CA ALA A 419 -15.02 7.43 15.88
C ALA A 419 -13.73 7.62 15.08
N PHE A 420 -13.82 7.71 13.75
CA PHE A 420 -12.67 8.01 12.91
C PHE A 420 -12.00 9.32 13.31
N THR A 421 -12.77 10.39 13.53
CA THR A 421 -12.22 11.71 13.85
C THR A 421 -11.47 11.70 15.18
N ASN A 422 -12.02 11.04 16.19
CA ASN A 422 -11.47 10.97 17.54
C ASN A 422 -10.23 10.07 17.67
N ASP A 423 -9.99 9.18 16.70
CA ASP A 423 -8.79 8.35 16.68
C ASP A 423 -7.54 9.23 16.51
N GLU A 424 -6.46 9.01 17.25
CA GLU A 424 -5.23 9.78 17.04
C GLU A 424 -4.45 9.28 15.83
N ILE A 425 -4.60 8.01 15.44
CA ILE A 425 -3.79 7.42 14.37
C ILE A 425 -4.70 6.97 13.23
N LYS A 426 -4.55 7.61 12.06
CA LYS A 426 -5.36 7.26 10.89
C LYS A 426 -4.68 6.16 10.09
N HIS A 427 -4.94 4.92 10.44
CA HIS A 427 -4.52 3.79 9.61
C HIS A 427 -5.24 3.80 8.26
N LYS A 428 -4.58 3.24 7.24
CA LYS A 428 -5.12 3.18 5.87
C LYS A 428 -6.48 2.48 5.82
N GLU A 429 -6.65 1.43 6.61
CA GLU A 429 -7.89 0.65 6.70
C GLU A 429 -9.05 1.51 7.20
N ALA A 430 -8.83 2.31 8.26
CA ALA A 430 -9.84 3.22 8.79
C ALA A 430 -10.20 4.32 7.79
N VAL A 431 -9.22 4.84 7.05
CA VAL A 431 -9.46 5.77 5.95
C VAL A 431 -10.28 5.12 4.85
N ASP A 432 -9.93 3.91 4.41
CA ASP A 432 -10.63 3.20 3.35
C ASP A 432 -12.11 2.93 3.73
N GLU A 433 -12.39 2.60 5.00
CA GLU A 433 -13.75 2.47 5.54
C GLU A 433 -14.55 3.78 5.43
N ILE A 434 -13.97 4.89 5.90
CA ILE A 434 -14.62 6.20 5.85
C ILE A 434 -14.84 6.68 4.42
N VAL A 435 -13.89 6.44 3.54
CA VAL A 435 -14.01 6.74 2.11
C VAL A 435 -15.18 5.97 1.47
N CYS A 436 -15.55 4.80 1.99
CA CYS A 436 -16.70 4.04 1.48
C CYS A 436 -18.04 4.70 1.77
N ILE A 437 -18.19 5.41 2.90
CA ILE A 437 -19.46 6.07 3.26
C ILE A 437 -19.62 7.47 2.67
N VAL A 438 -18.55 8.06 2.13
CA VAL A 438 -18.53 9.47 1.65
C VAL A 438 -19.60 9.78 0.60
N SER A 439 -19.85 8.86 -0.33
CA SER A 439 -20.84 9.07 -1.40
C SER A 439 -22.29 9.14 -0.90
N VAL A 440 -22.52 8.78 0.36
CA VAL A 440 -23.87 8.68 0.95
C VAL A 440 -24.08 9.61 2.14
N LEU A 441 -23.08 10.42 2.48
CA LEU A 441 -23.19 11.45 3.51
C LEU A 441 -24.10 12.60 3.05
N ASP A 442 -24.73 13.25 4.02
CA ASP A 442 -25.35 14.54 3.77
C ASP A 442 -24.29 15.65 3.69
N LYS A 443 -24.74 16.85 3.31
CA LYS A 443 -23.85 17.99 3.09
C LYS A 443 -23.03 18.33 4.34
N ASP A 444 -23.65 18.27 5.53
CA ASP A 444 -23.02 18.74 6.75
C ASP A 444 -22.00 17.72 7.26
N ASP A 445 -22.36 16.43 7.26
CA ASP A 445 -21.46 15.34 7.64
C ASP A 445 -20.28 15.21 6.64
N TYR A 446 -20.53 15.40 5.33
CA TYR A 446 -19.48 15.44 4.31
C TYR A 446 -18.49 16.58 4.55
N ARG A 447 -18.98 17.80 4.78
CA ARG A 447 -18.12 18.97 5.02
C ARG A 447 -17.35 18.85 6.32
N PHE A 448 -17.98 18.33 7.37
CA PHE A 448 -17.32 18.05 8.63
C PHE A 448 -16.15 17.09 8.41
N LEU A 449 -16.39 15.98 7.71
CA LEU A 449 -15.35 15.01 7.41
C LEU A 449 -14.20 15.61 6.58
N LEU A 450 -14.54 16.37 5.53
CA LEU A 450 -13.57 17.05 4.67
C LEU A 450 -12.67 18.01 5.47
N GLY A 451 -13.28 18.81 6.36
CA GLY A 451 -12.56 19.69 7.28
C GLY A 451 -11.59 18.91 8.19
N LYS A 452 -11.99 17.73 8.68
CA LYS A 452 -11.10 16.88 9.49
C LYS A 452 -9.90 16.33 8.72
N PHE A 453 -10.07 15.94 7.46
CA PHE A 453 -8.93 15.56 6.63
C PHE A 453 -7.97 16.74 6.41
N LEU A 454 -8.49 17.94 6.22
CA LEU A 454 -7.66 19.15 6.09
C LEU A 454 -6.91 19.50 7.37
N GLU A 455 -7.59 19.48 8.52
CA GLU A 455 -6.97 19.70 9.83
C GLU A 455 -5.81 18.71 10.07
N ILE A 456 -5.96 17.44 9.66
CA ILE A 456 -4.92 16.41 9.79
C ILE A 456 -3.72 16.72 8.88
N ILE A 457 -3.97 17.10 7.63
CA ILE A 457 -2.92 17.41 6.65
C ILE A 457 -2.19 18.70 7.02
N GLU A 458 -2.89 19.70 7.55
CA GLU A 458 -2.32 20.99 7.95
C GLU A 458 -1.61 20.92 9.32
N GLY A 459 -2.19 20.23 10.30
CA GLY A 459 -1.73 20.28 11.68
C GLY A 459 -0.51 19.43 12.01
N ARG A 460 -0.19 18.40 11.21
CA ARG A 460 0.88 17.43 11.57
C ARG A 460 2.23 17.78 10.97
N ARG A 461 3.30 17.79 11.76
CA ARG A 461 4.64 18.04 11.22
C ARG A 461 5.08 16.99 10.19
N ILE A 462 4.64 15.74 10.38
CA ILE A 462 4.86 14.62 9.46
C ILE A 462 3.61 14.43 8.62
N LEU A 463 3.79 14.25 7.31
CA LEU A 463 2.68 14.05 6.40
C LEU A 463 2.00 12.70 6.65
N ASP A 464 0.69 12.74 6.88
CA ASP A 464 -0.12 11.53 7.01
C ASP A 464 -0.56 11.04 5.62
N PHE A 465 0.14 10.04 5.10
CA PHE A 465 -0.13 9.47 3.77
C PHE A 465 -1.55 8.93 3.61
N ALA A 466 -2.07 8.29 4.66
CA ALA A 466 -3.42 7.76 4.64
C ALA A 466 -4.43 8.91 4.55
N ALA A 467 -4.21 10.00 5.27
CA ALA A 467 -5.07 11.19 5.18
C ALA A 467 -5.04 11.83 3.77
N VAL A 468 -3.85 12.00 3.18
CA VAL A 468 -3.70 12.59 1.84
C VAL A 468 -4.36 11.72 0.77
N GLY A 469 -4.09 10.40 0.79
CA GLY A 469 -4.72 9.45 -0.12
C GLY A 469 -6.25 9.37 0.09
N GLY A 470 -6.70 9.42 1.34
CA GLY A 470 -8.10 9.47 1.71
C GLY A 470 -8.81 10.70 1.16
N LEU A 471 -8.22 11.88 1.31
CA LEU A 471 -8.74 13.13 0.76
C LEU A 471 -8.87 13.05 -0.78
N ALA A 472 -7.85 12.54 -1.46
CA ALA A 472 -7.91 12.34 -2.91
C ALA A 472 -9.06 11.40 -3.32
N GLN A 473 -9.28 10.32 -2.57
CA GLN A 473 -10.39 9.40 -2.81
C GLN A 473 -11.76 10.03 -2.50
N ILE A 474 -11.87 10.84 -1.44
CA ILE A 474 -13.09 11.57 -1.09
C ILE A 474 -13.51 12.48 -2.25
N LEU A 475 -12.56 13.27 -2.78
CA LEU A 475 -12.82 14.16 -3.89
C LEU A 475 -13.25 13.40 -5.15
N LYS A 476 -12.58 12.30 -5.48
CA LYS A 476 -12.92 11.45 -6.64
C LYS A 476 -14.27 10.75 -6.52
N ARG A 477 -14.65 10.31 -5.31
CA ARG A 477 -15.90 9.56 -5.06
C ARG A 477 -17.11 10.46 -4.84
N SER A 478 -16.89 11.77 -4.66
CA SER A 478 -17.95 12.75 -4.50
C SER A 478 -18.76 12.84 -5.78
N SER A 479 -19.79 12.00 -5.87
CA SER A 479 -20.66 11.84 -7.04
C SER A 479 -21.51 13.09 -7.32
N SER A 480 -21.46 14.09 -6.44
CA SER A 480 -22.14 15.35 -6.64
C SER A 480 -21.20 16.52 -6.31
N PRO A 481 -20.87 17.37 -7.32
CA PRO A 481 -20.29 18.70 -7.13
C PRO A 481 -21.02 19.59 -6.10
N ARG A 482 -22.23 19.20 -5.68
CA ARG A 482 -23.15 20.01 -4.87
C ARG A 482 -22.66 20.29 -3.44
N PHE A 483 -21.77 19.46 -2.89
CA PHE A 483 -21.29 19.65 -1.51
C PHE A 483 -19.97 20.42 -1.43
N LEU A 484 -19.21 20.44 -2.52
CA LEU A 484 -17.95 21.17 -2.64
C LEU A 484 -18.22 22.57 -3.20
N HIS A 485 -17.89 23.60 -2.43
CA HIS A 485 -17.87 24.96 -2.92
C HIS A 485 -16.51 25.26 -3.56
N ALA A 486 -16.50 26.18 -4.52
CA ALA A 486 -15.26 26.64 -5.18
C ALA A 486 -14.20 27.07 -4.16
N GLN A 487 -14.63 27.76 -3.09
CA GLN A 487 -13.75 28.19 -2.01
C GLN A 487 -13.10 27.01 -1.26
N ASP A 488 -13.84 25.91 -1.02
CA ASP A 488 -13.28 24.75 -0.33
C ASP A 488 -12.18 24.11 -1.18
N LEU A 489 -12.38 24.02 -2.50
CA LEU A 489 -11.37 23.46 -3.41
C LEU A 489 -10.12 24.33 -3.50
N ILE A 490 -10.27 25.66 -3.49
CA ILE A 490 -9.15 26.59 -3.45
C ILE A 490 -8.39 26.44 -2.13
N GLU A 491 -9.09 26.34 -1.00
CA GLU A 491 -8.49 26.11 0.32
C GLU A 491 -7.73 24.78 0.36
N ILE A 492 -8.36 23.69 -0.08
CA ILE A 492 -7.72 22.37 -0.18
C ILE A 492 -6.46 22.42 -1.05
N LEU A 493 -6.55 23.02 -2.25
CA LEU A 493 -5.41 23.13 -3.15
C LEU A 493 -4.28 23.96 -2.52
N THR A 494 -4.62 25.04 -1.83
CA THR A 494 -3.66 25.89 -1.13
C THR A 494 -2.95 25.10 -0.04
N THR A 495 -3.68 24.38 0.80
CA THR A 495 -3.11 23.57 1.89
C THR A 495 -2.18 22.49 1.34
N ILE A 496 -2.63 21.72 0.34
CA ILE A 496 -1.80 20.65 -0.27
C ILE A 496 -0.59 21.24 -0.99
N SER A 497 -0.74 22.36 -1.71
CA SER A 497 0.36 23.02 -2.42
C SER A 497 1.42 23.53 -1.46
N THR A 498 1.01 24.19 -0.37
CA THR A 498 1.92 24.65 0.69
C THR A 498 2.71 23.46 1.25
N ARG A 499 2.02 22.37 1.58
CA ARG A 499 2.68 21.13 2.04
C ARG A 499 3.63 20.54 1.00
N LEU A 500 3.22 20.50 -0.26
CA LEU A 500 4.03 19.97 -1.35
C LEU A 500 5.33 20.76 -1.53
N GLN A 501 5.28 22.08 -1.37
CA GLN A 501 6.44 22.96 -1.45
C GLN A 501 7.34 22.85 -0.21
N GLU A 502 6.75 22.74 0.99
CA GLU A 502 7.50 22.57 2.25
C GLU A 502 8.20 21.20 2.33
N THR A 503 7.60 20.16 1.76
CA THR A 503 8.07 18.77 1.88
C THR A 503 9.13 18.39 0.83
N HIS A 504 9.56 19.36 0.00
CA HIS A 504 10.47 19.19 -1.15
C HIS A 504 11.76 18.38 -0.89
N THR A 505 12.20 18.22 0.36
CA THR A 505 13.42 17.48 0.73
C THR A 505 13.21 16.19 1.53
N GLN A 506 11.99 15.86 1.95
CA GLN A 506 11.81 14.83 2.99
C GLN A 506 11.73 13.39 2.44
N SER A 507 10.91 13.14 1.41
CA SER A 507 10.76 11.81 0.83
C SER A 507 10.14 11.88 -0.57
N PRO A 508 10.62 11.08 -1.56
CA PRO A 508 9.98 10.97 -2.87
C PRO A 508 8.53 10.47 -2.78
N ASP A 509 8.22 9.63 -1.77
CA ASP A 509 6.87 9.11 -1.55
C ASP A 509 5.91 10.24 -1.13
N HIS A 510 6.37 11.20 -0.30
CA HIS A 510 5.56 12.37 0.08
C HIS A 510 5.20 13.20 -1.14
N ILE A 511 6.19 13.46 -2.01
CA ILE A 511 5.99 14.24 -3.23
C ILE A 511 5.00 13.52 -4.15
N PHE A 512 5.12 12.19 -4.28
CA PHE A 512 4.20 11.39 -5.07
C PHE A 512 2.75 11.51 -4.58
N GLU A 513 2.48 11.21 -3.30
CA GLU A 513 1.12 11.22 -2.76
C GLU A 513 0.50 12.62 -2.76
N LEU A 514 1.26 13.66 -2.44
CA LEU A 514 0.80 15.04 -2.55
C LEU A 514 0.51 15.43 -4.01
N THR A 515 1.31 14.98 -4.97
CA THR A 515 1.06 15.23 -6.40
C THR A 515 -0.23 14.54 -6.87
N VAL A 516 -0.49 13.31 -6.39
CA VAL A 516 -1.76 12.60 -6.65
C VAL A 516 -2.93 13.36 -6.04
N ALA A 517 -2.80 13.87 -4.83
CA ALA A 517 -3.84 14.69 -4.20
C ALA A 517 -4.10 16.00 -4.96
N VAL A 518 -3.04 16.73 -5.36
CA VAL A 518 -3.15 17.92 -6.22
C VAL A 518 -3.88 17.58 -7.52
N SER A 519 -3.53 16.48 -8.20
CA SER A 519 -4.24 16.09 -9.43
C SER A 519 -5.73 15.84 -9.19
N SER A 520 -6.10 15.25 -8.06
CA SER A 520 -7.49 14.93 -7.73
C SER A 520 -8.30 16.19 -7.40
N VAL A 521 -7.68 17.20 -6.76
CA VAL A 521 -8.30 18.50 -6.51
C VAL A 521 -8.52 19.26 -7.81
N LEU A 522 -7.54 19.26 -8.71
CA LEU A 522 -7.65 19.94 -10.00
C LEU A 522 -8.73 19.32 -10.89
N ASP A 523 -8.89 18.00 -10.87
CA ASP A 523 -10.01 17.32 -11.53
C ASP A 523 -11.35 17.80 -10.96
N ALA A 524 -11.48 17.81 -9.63
CA ALA A 524 -12.69 18.29 -8.97
C ALA A 524 -12.98 19.78 -9.28
N MET A 525 -11.94 20.62 -9.40
CA MET A 525 -12.06 22.02 -9.79
C MET A 525 -12.53 22.18 -11.23
N ALA A 526 -12.01 21.37 -12.16
CA ALA A 526 -12.46 21.36 -13.55
C ALA A 526 -13.92 20.92 -13.65
N ASP A 527 -14.31 19.85 -12.95
CA ASP A 527 -15.68 19.31 -12.95
C ASP A 527 -16.70 20.31 -12.36
N THR A 528 -16.27 21.12 -11.38
CA THR A 528 -17.11 22.13 -10.73
C THR A 528 -17.01 23.52 -11.37
N ASN A 529 -16.19 23.68 -12.43
CA ASN A 529 -15.91 24.95 -13.12
C ASN A 529 -15.42 26.05 -12.16
N VAL A 530 -14.52 25.71 -11.23
CA VAL A 530 -13.85 26.72 -10.40
C VAL A 530 -12.99 27.62 -11.29
N SER A 531 -13.01 28.91 -11.01
CA SER A 531 -12.22 29.94 -11.70
C SER A 531 -11.70 30.97 -10.70
N GLY A 532 -10.76 31.81 -11.13
CA GLY A 532 -10.22 32.87 -10.30
C GLY A 532 -9.16 32.38 -9.30
N LEU A 533 -8.41 31.33 -9.65
CA LEU A 533 -7.23 30.95 -8.90
C LEU A 533 -6.23 32.11 -8.86
N ASP A 534 -5.66 32.42 -7.71
CA ASP A 534 -4.68 33.50 -7.63
C ASP A 534 -3.43 33.13 -8.43
N ARG A 535 -3.16 33.93 -9.48
CA ARG A 535 -2.05 33.67 -10.40
C ARG A 535 -0.69 33.68 -9.68
N GLU A 536 -0.46 34.67 -8.83
CA GLU A 536 0.85 34.92 -8.23
C GLU A 536 1.09 34.06 -6.99
N ALA A 537 0.05 33.86 -6.17
CA ALA A 537 0.15 33.17 -4.89
C ALA A 537 0.04 31.64 -5.03
N LEU A 538 -0.73 31.12 -6.00
CA LEU A 538 -1.02 29.69 -6.09
C LEU A 538 -0.76 29.10 -7.47
N HIS A 539 -1.38 29.63 -8.53
CA HIS A 539 -1.33 29.02 -9.86
C HIS A 539 0.09 28.98 -10.44
N GLY A 540 0.77 30.13 -10.52
CA GLY A 540 2.12 30.25 -11.07
C GLY A 540 3.18 29.45 -10.31
N PRO A 541 3.25 29.55 -8.96
CA PRO A 541 4.16 28.74 -8.16
C PRO A 541 3.91 27.23 -8.34
N LEU A 542 2.65 26.80 -8.30
CA LEU A 542 2.31 25.38 -8.46
C LEU A 542 2.63 24.86 -9.86
N LEU A 543 2.35 25.65 -10.92
CA LEU A 543 2.68 25.30 -12.30
C LEU A 543 4.19 25.13 -12.49
N THR A 544 4.98 26.04 -11.91
CA THR A 544 6.46 25.97 -11.95
C THR A 544 6.95 24.71 -11.23
N PHE A 545 6.40 24.43 -10.05
CA PHE A 545 6.77 23.27 -9.26
C PHE A 545 6.43 21.95 -9.98
N LEU A 546 5.19 21.79 -10.45
CA LEU A 546 4.76 20.61 -11.21
C LEU A 546 5.58 20.44 -12.50
N GLY A 547 5.94 21.53 -13.17
CA GLY A 547 6.83 21.51 -14.34
C GLY A 547 8.22 20.94 -14.02
N SER A 548 8.76 21.24 -12.84
CA SER A 548 10.04 20.65 -12.40
C SER A 548 9.94 19.13 -12.17
N LEU A 549 8.80 18.66 -11.68
CA LEU A 549 8.54 17.24 -11.42
C LEU A 549 8.33 16.40 -12.69
N GLN A 550 8.03 17.02 -13.84
CA GLN A 550 7.96 16.31 -15.13
C GLN A 550 9.31 15.71 -15.57
N GLY A 551 10.42 16.19 -14.98
CA GLY A 551 11.76 15.65 -15.16
C GLY A 551 12.12 14.48 -14.23
N ALA A 552 11.23 14.07 -13.32
CA ALA A 552 11.50 13.02 -12.35
C ALA A 552 11.87 11.69 -13.01
N SER A 553 12.80 10.96 -12.38
CA SER A 553 13.21 9.61 -12.83
C SER A 553 12.12 8.57 -12.58
N ASP A 554 11.28 8.78 -11.56
CA ASP A 554 10.11 7.96 -11.29
C ASP A 554 9.02 8.23 -12.35
N LEU A 555 8.63 7.16 -13.06
CA LEU A 555 7.63 7.22 -14.12
C LEU A 555 6.22 7.55 -13.62
N HIS A 556 5.84 7.09 -12.43
CA HIS A 556 4.54 7.35 -11.83
C HIS A 556 4.45 8.81 -11.38
N LEU A 557 5.47 9.32 -10.68
CA LEU A 557 5.52 10.73 -10.29
C LEU A 557 5.50 11.63 -11.52
N LYS A 558 6.31 11.31 -12.54
CA LYS A 558 6.32 12.06 -13.80
C LYS A 558 4.96 12.07 -14.48
N TYR A 559 4.25 10.95 -14.50
CA TYR A 559 2.90 10.86 -15.06
C TYR A 559 1.93 11.80 -14.33
N TYR A 560 1.84 11.69 -13.00
CA TYR A 560 0.91 12.51 -12.22
C TYR A 560 1.30 13.99 -12.22
N ALA A 561 2.58 14.33 -12.20
CA ALA A 561 3.04 15.71 -12.34
C ALA A 561 2.68 16.29 -13.72
N SER A 562 2.84 15.51 -14.79
CA SER A 562 2.43 15.91 -16.13
C SER A 562 0.92 16.10 -16.22
N TYR A 563 0.15 15.19 -15.63
CA TYR A 563 -1.29 15.25 -15.59
C TYR A 563 -1.79 16.47 -14.80
N ALA A 564 -1.32 16.65 -13.57
CA ALA A 564 -1.66 17.79 -12.72
C ALA A 564 -1.28 19.13 -13.37
N PHE A 565 -0.13 19.19 -14.05
CA PHE A 565 0.27 20.38 -14.80
C PHE A 565 -0.74 20.72 -15.91
N GLN A 566 -1.19 19.72 -16.68
CA GLN A 566 -2.21 19.95 -17.72
C GLN A 566 -3.57 20.31 -17.11
N ALA A 567 -3.97 19.66 -16.02
CA ALA A 567 -5.20 19.97 -15.32
C ALA A 567 -5.20 21.42 -14.79
N LEU A 568 -4.08 21.88 -14.22
CA LEU A 568 -3.93 23.26 -13.73
C LEU A 568 -4.02 24.30 -14.86
N LEU A 569 -3.51 23.99 -16.06
CA LEU A 569 -3.69 24.86 -17.23
C LEU A 569 -5.15 24.99 -17.68
N CYS A 570 -6.00 24.03 -17.33
CA CYS A 570 -7.43 24.05 -17.63
C CYS A 570 -8.27 24.80 -16.58
N VAL A 571 -7.70 25.13 -15.42
CA VAL A 571 -8.39 25.90 -14.37
C VAL A 571 -8.01 27.38 -14.52
N PRO A 572 -8.96 28.28 -14.84
CA PRO A 572 -8.66 29.70 -15.04
C PRO A 572 -8.12 30.38 -13.77
N ASP A 573 -7.03 31.12 -13.93
CA ASP A 573 -6.54 32.05 -12.92
C ASP A 573 -7.37 33.35 -12.89
N ASN A 574 -7.05 34.27 -11.98
CA ASN A 574 -7.74 35.54 -11.81
C ASN A 574 -7.35 36.62 -12.83
N GLU A 575 -6.37 36.37 -13.71
CA GLU A 575 -5.90 37.29 -14.76
C GLU A 575 -6.24 36.82 -16.17
N SER A 576 -6.53 35.53 -16.32
CA SER A 576 -6.81 34.85 -17.58
C SER A 576 -8.32 34.63 -17.71
N PRO A 577 -8.95 35.10 -18.81
CA PRO A 577 -10.40 35.05 -18.99
C PRO A 577 -10.96 33.64 -19.24
#